data_AF-A0A2V8ZIL0-F1
#
_entry.id   AF-A0A2V8ZIL0-F1
#
_cell.length_a   1.000
_cell.length_b   1.000
_cell.length_c   1.000
_cell.angle_alpha   90.00
_cell.angle_beta   90.00
_cell.angle_gamma   90.00
#
_symmetry.space_group_name_H-M   'P 1'
#
loop_
_entity.id
_entity.type
_entity.pdbx_description
1 polymer ?
#
loop_
_entity_poly.entity_id
_entity_poly.type
_entity_poly.pdbx_seq_one_letter_code
_entity_poly.pdbx_strand_id
1 'polypeptide(L)'
;MCDCVGGKSKRGAKAQAGFSILETMISAVILLVGVVPVMALFGIAAGQNKKQGDIATRTIEYSQDKMEQLLSLDFNDGSTNTAIFPASATGGTGLGGAMAASSTVGGSNPAAPVAGYVDYLDSNGNLLTSPTGAFYTRVWGISTDATGNIKTVQVVTAAVSSLAAGGPAPTMTLVGAKGFGH
;
A
#
# COMPACT_ATOMS: atom_id res chain seq x y z
N MET A 1 2.90 60.95 -74.24
CA MET A 1 1.91 61.15 -73.16
C MET A 1 1.75 59.80 -72.47
N CYS A 2 2.14 59.71 -71.20
CA CYS A 2 2.23 58.46 -70.45
C CYS A 2 0.86 57.87 -70.13
N ASP A 3 0.69 56.57 -70.38
CA ASP A 3 -0.40 55.74 -69.86
C ASP A 3 -0.02 55.15 -68.49
N CYS A 4 -0.97 55.24 -67.55
CA CYS A 4 -0.94 54.65 -66.22
C CYS A 4 -1.24 53.15 -66.28
N VAL A 5 -0.40 52.29 -65.70
CA VAL A 5 -0.76 50.89 -65.41
C VAL A 5 -0.67 50.66 -63.90
N GLY A 6 -1.84 50.66 -63.26
CA GLY A 6 -2.01 50.27 -61.87
C GLY A 6 -2.05 48.74 -61.71
N GLY A 7 -1.03 48.18 -61.07
CA GLY A 7 -1.01 46.77 -60.64
C GLY A 7 -1.76 46.59 -59.31
N LYS A 8 -2.90 45.88 -59.34
CA LYS A 8 -3.62 45.45 -58.13
C LYS A 8 -2.97 44.19 -57.54
N SER A 9 -2.37 44.32 -56.36
CA SER A 9 -1.98 43.18 -55.51
C SER A 9 -3.22 42.56 -54.87
N LYS A 10 -3.55 41.31 -55.24
CA LYS A 10 -4.62 40.53 -54.60
C LYS A 10 -4.11 40.00 -53.26
N ARG A 11 -4.50 40.63 -52.14
CA ARG A 11 -4.39 40.01 -50.82
C ARG A 11 -5.40 38.86 -50.74
N GLY A 12 -4.91 37.64 -50.60
CA GLY A 12 -5.75 36.48 -50.29
C GLY A 12 -6.42 36.69 -48.94
N ALA A 13 -7.70 37.04 -48.95
CA ALA A 13 -8.51 37.02 -47.74
C ALA A 13 -8.59 35.55 -47.28
N LYS A 14 -7.96 35.24 -46.14
CA LYS A 14 -8.19 33.97 -45.46
C LYS A 14 -9.70 33.91 -45.15
N ALA A 15 -10.39 32.92 -45.73
CA ALA A 15 -11.80 32.71 -45.47
C ALA A 15 -11.97 32.39 -43.98
N GLN A 16 -12.54 33.33 -43.23
CA GLN A 16 -12.95 33.14 -41.86
C GLN A 16 -14.30 32.41 -41.92
N ALA A 17 -14.26 31.08 -41.97
CA ALA A 17 -15.47 30.26 -41.93
C ALA A 17 -15.89 30.10 -40.47
N GLY A 18 -16.96 30.79 -40.08
CA GLY A 18 -17.63 30.54 -38.80
C GLY A 18 -18.34 29.19 -38.80
N PHE A 19 -18.56 28.61 -37.62
CA PHE A 19 -19.28 27.36 -37.46
C PHE A 19 -20.78 27.54 -37.75
N SER A 20 -21.37 26.58 -38.46
CA SER A 20 -22.83 26.54 -38.65
C SER A 20 -23.52 26.19 -37.34
N ILE A 21 -24.71 26.74 -37.09
CA ILE A 21 -25.54 26.38 -35.92
C ILE A 21 -25.86 24.88 -35.92
N LEU A 22 -26.05 24.27 -37.09
CA LEU A 22 -26.27 22.83 -37.19
C LEU A 22 -25.04 22.04 -36.74
N GLU A 23 -23.85 22.51 -37.10
CA GLU A 23 -22.58 21.87 -36.75
C GLU A 23 -22.30 21.96 -35.24
N THR A 24 -22.62 23.10 -34.61
CA THR A 24 -22.51 23.24 -33.16
C THR A 24 -23.55 22.40 -32.41
N MET A 25 -24.76 22.22 -32.96
CA MET A 25 -25.76 21.31 -32.39
C MET A 25 -25.33 19.84 -32.47
N ILE A 26 -24.81 19.40 -33.63
CA ILE A 26 -24.29 18.02 -33.79
C ILE A 26 -23.09 17.81 -32.86
N SER A 27 -22.18 18.78 -32.78
CA SER A 27 -21.02 18.73 -31.88
C SER A 27 -21.42 18.64 -30.41
N ALA A 28 -22.45 19.37 -29.99
CA ALA A 28 -22.96 19.33 -28.63
C ALA A 28 -23.54 17.95 -28.27
N VAL A 29 -24.24 17.29 -29.20
CA VAL A 29 -24.75 15.93 -29.00
C VAL A 29 -23.61 14.94 -28.85
N ILE A 30 -22.59 15.01 -29.72
CA ILE A 30 -21.41 14.14 -29.65
C ILE A 30 -20.65 14.36 -28.33
N LEU A 31 -20.51 15.61 -27.89
CA LEU A 31 -19.86 15.95 -26.62
C LEU A 31 -20.63 15.40 -25.42
N LEU A 32 -21.95 15.54 -25.40
CA LEU A 32 -22.79 14.99 -24.32
C LEU A 32 -22.70 13.47 -24.25
N VAL A 33 -22.75 12.78 -25.39
CA VAL A 33 -22.59 11.32 -25.46
C VAL A 33 -21.19 10.90 -24.99
N GLY A 34 -20.16 11.71 -25.24
CA GLY A 34 -18.79 11.44 -24.79
C GLY A 34 -18.54 11.69 -23.29
N VAL A 35 -19.12 12.74 -22.71
CA VAL A 35 -18.81 13.15 -21.31
C VAL A 35 -19.50 12.27 -20.26
N VAL A 36 -20.72 11.80 -20.53
CA VAL A 36 -21.49 10.97 -19.60
C VAL A 36 -20.75 9.68 -19.18
N PRO A 37 -20.22 8.85 -20.08
CA PRO A 37 -19.49 7.64 -19.69
C PRO A 37 -18.17 7.95 -18.98
N VAL A 38 -17.52 9.06 -19.31
CA VAL A 38 -16.28 9.49 -18.64
C VAL A 38 -16.51 9.79 -17.16
N MET A 39 -17.61 10.48 -16.83
CA MET A 39 -17.98 10.74 -15.43
C MET A 39 -18.26 9.45 -14.64
N ALA A 40 -18.91 8.46 -15.26
CA ALA A 40 -19.14 7.16 -14.63
C ALA A 40 -17.82 6.43 -14.32
N LEU A 41 -16.85 6.46 -15.25
CA LEU A 41 -15.51 5.91 -15.04
C LEU A 41 -14.76 6.63 -13.93
N PHE A 42 -14.85 7.96 -13.85
CA PHE A 42 -14.26 8.74 -12.76
C PHE A 42 -14.80 8.33 -11.40
N GLY A 43 -16.12 8.09 -11.28
CA GLY A 43 -16.73 7.63 -10.03
C GLY A 43 -16.20 6.26 -9.58
N ILE A 44 -16.06 5.31 -10.51
CA ILE A 44 -15.49 3.98 -10.24
C ILE A 44 -14.03 4.10 -9.80
N ALA A 45 -13.23 4.86 -10.54
CA ALA A 45 -11.81 5.06 -10.24
C ALA A 45 -11.61 5.72 -8.86
N ALA A 46 -12.37 6.77 -8.56
CA ALA A 46 -12.32 7.44 -7.25
C ALA A 46 -12.71 6.49 -6.10
N GLY A 47 -13.74 5.67 -6.30
CA GLY A 47 -14.17 4.67 -5.31
C GLY A 47 -13.11 3.59 -5.07
N GLN A 48 -12.45 3.10 -6.13
CA GLN A 48 -11.36 2.13 -6.02
C GLN A 48 -10.15 2.73 -5.30
N ASN A 49 -9.74 3.94 -5.67
CA ASN A 49 -8.62 4.64 -5.04
C ASN A 49 -8.85 4.84 -3.54
N LYS A 50 -10.06 5.24 -3.13
CA LYS A 50 -10.40 5.40 -1.72
C LYS A 50 -10.25 4.09 -0.95
N LYS A 51 -10.84 3.01 -1.46
CA LYS A 51 -10.82 1.70 -0.78
C LYS A 51 -9.42 1.09 -0.76
N GLN A 52 -8.65 1.26 -1.83
CA GLN A 52 -7.27 0.77 -1.89
C GLN A 52 -6.36 1.56 -0.96
N GLY A 53 -6.56 2.88 -0.88
CA GLY A 53 -5.88 3.74 0.09
C GLY A 53 -6.15 3.31 1.53
N ASP A 54 -7.40 3.03 1.89
CA ASP A 54 -7.76 2.57 3.24
C ASP A 54 -7.07 1.26 3.63
N ILE A 55 -7.08 0.25 2.75
CA ILE A 55 -6.38 -1.02 3.00
C ILE A 55 -4.87 -0.81 3.12
N ALA A 56 -4.28 0.04 2.27
CA ALA A 56 -2.86 0.34 2.32
C ALA A 56 -2.48 1.05 3.62
N THR A 57 -3.26 2.03 4.06
CA THR A 57 -3.07 2.74 5.32
C THR A 57 -3.11 1.77 6.51
N ARG A 58 -4.13 0.91 6.59
CA ARG A 58 -4.22 -0.10 7.66
C ARG A 58 -3.06 -1.08 7.65
N THR A 59 -2.58 -1.48 6.46
CA THR A 59 -1.41 -2.35 6.32
C THR A 59 -0.14 -1.71 6.92
N ILE A 60 0.01 -0.40 6.76
CA ILE A 60 1.10 0.37 7.37
C ILE A 60 0.91 0.44 8.88
N GLU A 61 -0.27 0.84 9.35
CA GLU A 61 -0.60 0.96 10.79
C GLU A 61 -0.30 -0.36 11.53
N TYR A 62 -0.83 -1.48 11.03
CA TYR A 62 -0.62 -2.78 11.67
C TYR A 62 0.84 -3.25 11.67
N SER A 63 1.64 -2.81 10.70
CA SER A 63 3.09 -3.06 10.70
C SER A 63 3.79 -2.22 11.76
N GLN A 64 3.40 -0.95 11.88
CA GLN A 64 3.96 -0.01 12.86
C GLN A 64 3.61 -0.47 14.28
N ASP A 65 2.35 -0.79 14.55
CA ASP A 65 1.90 -1.30 15.85
C ASP A 65 2.69 -2.53 16.28
N LYS A 66 2.91 -3.47 15.33
CA LYS A 66 3.69 -4.67 15.63
C LYS A 66 5.16 -4.36 15.87
N MET A 67 5.74 -3.43 15.11
CA MET A 67 7.11 -2.97 15.33
C MET A 67 7.26 -2.32 16.71
N GLU A 68 6.35 -1.44 17.10
CA GLU A 68 6.34 -0.80 18.42
C GLU A 68 6.19 -1.83 19.53
N GLN A 69 5.26 -2.78 19.37
CA GLN A 69 5.09 -3.88 20.31
C GLN A 69 6.39 -4.67 20.49
N LEU A 70 7.06 -5.06 19.39
CA LEU A 70 8.29 -5.85 19.46
C LEU A 70 9.46 -5.04 20.04
N LEU A 71 9.61 -3.77 19.67
CA LEU A 71 10.68 -2.91 20.19
C LEU A 71 10.49 -2.56 21.67
N SER A 72 9.26 -2.63 22.19
CA SER A 72 8.97 -2.40 23.62
C SER A 72 9.40 -3.55 24.54
N LEU A 73 9.61 -4.75 23.98
CA LEU A 73 10.04 -5.93 24.75
C LEU A 73 11.50 -5.81 25.19
N ASP A 74 11.86 -6.52 26.26
CA ASP A 74 13.26 -6.65 26.67
C ASP A 74 14.09 -7.36 25.61
N PHE A 75 15.37 -6.97 25.48
CA PHE A 75 16.25 -7.50 24.43
C PHE A 75 16.32 -9.04 24.42
N ASN A 76 16.30 -9.68 25.59
CA ASN A 76 16.35 -11.14 25.75
C ASN A 76 14.97 -11.76 26.02
N ASP A 77 13.87 -11.05 25.79
CA ASP A 77 12.54 -11.63 25.96
C ASP A 77 12.32 -12.79 24.98
N GLY A 78 11.94 -13.94 25.51
CA GLY A 78 11.67 -15.15 24.75
C GLY A 78 10.36 -15.81 25.13
N SER A 79 9.53 -15.14 25.93
CA SER A 79 8.30 -15.73 26.51
C SER A 79 7.04 -14.93 26.23
N THR A 80 7.15 -13.61 25.98
CA THR A 80 5.95 -12.80 25.77
C THR A 80 5.18 -13.26 24.54
N ASN A 81 3.88 -13.52 24.73
CA ASN A 81 2.94 -13.79 23.68
C ASN A 81 2.39 -12.48 23.11
N THR A 82 2.98 -12.09 21.98
CA THR A 82 2.60 -10.90 21.21
C THR A 82 1.46 -11.15 20.22
N ALA A 83 0.97 -12.39 20.10
CA ALA A 83 -0.12 -12.78 19.20
C ALA A 83 -1.51 -12.63 19.83
N ILE A 84 -1.59 -12.15 21.07
CA ILE A 84 -2.84 -11.84 21.77
C ILE A 84 -2.82 -10.41 22.29
N PHE A 85 -4.01 -9.83 22.46
CA PHE A 85 -4.18 -8.49 23.02
C PHE A 85 -5.04 -8.52 24.30
N PRO A 86 -4.58 -7.94 25.42
CA PRO A 86 -3.21 -7.45 25.64
C PRO A 86 -2.18 -8.59 25.58
N ALA A 87 -0.92 -8.25 25.33
CA ALA A 87 0.16 -9.24 25.30
C ALA A 87 0.28 -9.95 26.67
N SER A 88 0.43 -11.27 26.65
CA SER A 88 0.70 -12.06 27.86
C SER A 88 2.21 -12.21 28.05
N ALA A 89 2.70 -12.12 29.27
CA ALA A 89 4.12 -12.29 29.60
C ALA A 89 4.67 -13.71 29.30
N THR A 90 3.80 -14.70 29.03
CA THR A 90 4.18 -16.09 28.78
C THR A 90 3.41 -16.71 27.62
N GLY A 91 3.94 -17.82 27.08
CA GLY A 91 3.30 -18.63 26.04
C GLY A 91 3.57 -18.17 24.60
N GLY A 92 4.56 -17.29 24.40
CA GLY A 92 4.97 -16.82 23.08
C GLY A 92 6.46 -16.93 22.84
N THR A 93 6.91 -16.20 21.82
CA THR A 93 8.29 -16.21 21.30
C THR A 93 9.06 -14.93 21.63
N GLY A 94 8.38 -13.88 22.09
CA GLY A 94 8.98 -12.59 22.40
C GLY A 94 9.84 -12.04 21.26
N LEU A 95 11.06 -11.59 21.62
CA LEU A 95 12.14 -11.24 20.70
C LEU A 95 13.11 -12.40 20.41
N GLY A 96 12.67 -13.65 20.57
CA GLY A 96 13.52 -14.83 20.32
C GLY A 96 14.46 -15.22 21.46
N GLY A 97 14.30 -14.63 22.65
CA GLY A 97 15.09 -14.97 23.83
C GLY A 97 16.55 -14.54 23.75
N ALA A 98 17.43 -15.18 24.50
CA ALA A 98 18.88 -15.03 24.33
C ALA A 98 19.32 -15.70 23.01
N MET A 99 19.66 -14.89 22.01
CA MET A 99 20.09 -15.36 20.69
C MET A 99 21.62 -15.29 20.56
N ALA A 100 22.24 -16.30 19.95
CA ALA A 100 23.67 -16.26 19.64
C ALA A 100 23.96 -15.24 18.53
N ALA A 101 25.25 -14.92 18.33
CA ALA A 101 25.69 -14.10 17.19
C ALA A 101 25.26 -14.73 15.85
N SER A 102 24.97 -13.88 14.86
CA SER A 102 24.60 -14.28 13.49
C SER A 102 23.50 -15.35 13.42
N SER A 103 22.52 -15.27 14.31
CA SER A 103 21.40 -16.20 14.41
C SER A 103 20.12 -15.55 13.91
N THR A 104 19.14 -16.35 13.48
CA THR A 104 17.85 -15.86 13.01
C THR A 104 16.72 -16.74 13.53
N VAL A 105 15.61 -16.11 13.89
CA VAL A 105 14.35 -16.76 14.27
C VAL A 105 13.18 -16.10 13.55
N GLY A 106 12.06 -16.82 13.43
CA GLY A 106 10.90 -16.35 12.69
C GLY A 106 11.12 -16.32 11.18
N GLY A 107 10.35 -15.47 10.49
CA GLY A 107 10.41 -15.33 9.04
C GLY A 107 9.59 -14.14 8.55
N SER A 108 10.07 -13.50 7.49
CA SER A 108 9.44 -12.31 6.90
C SER A 108 8.57 -12.63 5.67
N ASN A 109 8.38 -13.90 5.33
CA ASN A 109 7.57 -14.33 4.18
C ASN A 109 6.12 -14.63 4.59
N PRO A 110 5.12 -13.81 4.21
CA PRO A 110 3.73 -14.04 4.57
C PRO A 110 3.11 -15.30 3.96
N ALA A 111 3.68 -15.82 2.86
CA ALA A 111 3.22 -17.06 2.22
C ALA A 111 3.74 -18.32 2.91
N ALA A 112 4.73 -18.19 3.79
CA ALA A 112 5.29 -19.28 4.59
C ALA A 112 5.51 -18.80 6.03
N PRO A 113 4.43 -18.45 6.76
CA PRO A 113 4.53 -17.89 8.10
C PRO A 113 5.15 -18.91 9.06
N VAL A 114 6.09 -18.45 9.88
CA VAL A 114 6.72 -19.28 10.92
C VAL A 114 5.85 -19.25 12.18
N ALA A 115 5.56 -20.42 12.73
CA ALA A 115 4.73 -20.55 13.93
C ALA A 115 5.32 -19.72 15.09
N GLY A 116 4.46 -18.94 15.76
CA GLY A 116 4.88 -18.01 16.82
C GLY A 116 5.50 -16.70 16.33
N TYR A 117 5.65 -16.51 15.01
CA TYR A 117 6.13 -15.29 14.37
C TYR A 117 5.15 -14.76 13.33
N VAL A 118 3.86 -14.99 13.59
CA VAL A 118 2.76 -14.60 12.72
C VAL A 118 1.55 -14.16 13.53
N ASP A 119 0.89 -13.09 13.09
CA ASP A 119 -0.44 -12.69 13.53
C ASP A 119 -1.38 -12.64 12.33
N TYR A 120 -2.61 -13.08 12.55
CA TYR A 120 -3.69 -12.97 11.59
C TYR A 120 -4.70 -11.95 12.09
N LEU A 121 -5.14 -11.04 11.23
CA LEU A 121 -6.18 -10.06 11.56
C LEU A 121 -7.34 -10.18 10.60
N ASP A 122 -8.57 -10.06 11.10
CA ASP A 122 -9.77 -9.94 10.26
C ASP A 122 -9.82 -8.58 9.53
N SER A 123 -10.87 -8.35 8.74
CA SER A 123 -11.06 -7.08 8.01
C SER A 123 -11.22 -5.85 8.91
N ASN A 124 -11.55 -6.05 10.19
CA ASN A 124 -11.73 -5.01 11.18
C ASN A 124 -10.47 -4.75 12.01
N GLY A 125 -9.42 -5.57 11.85
CA GLY A 125 -8.19 -5.49 12.63
C GLY A 125 -8.22 -6.29 13.93
N ASN A 126 -9.19 -7.18 14.12
CA ASN A 126 -9.20 -8.06 15.29
C ASN A 126 -8.25 -9.24 15.09
N LEU A 127 -7.49 -9.60 16.12
CA LEU A 127 -6.61 -10.77 16.11
C LEU A 127 -7.40 -12.06 15.97
N LEU A 128 -6.91 -12.95 15.11
CA LEU A 128 -7.41 -14.29 14.88
C LEU A 128 -6.36 -15.32 15.30
N THR A 129 -6.82 -16.46 15.81
CA THR A 129 -5.93 -17.56 16.22
C THR A 129 -5.52 -18.49 15.07
N SER A 130 -6.05 -18.26 13.87
CA SER A 130 -5.88 -19.11 12.68
C SER A 130 -5.89 -18.25 11.41
N PRO A 131 -5.22 -18.68 10.33
CA PRO A 131 -5.30 -18.00 9.02
C PRO A 131 -6.71 -18.00 8.42
N THR A 132 -7.63 -18.83 8.91
CA THR A 132 -8.99 -18.89 8.38
C THR A 132 -9.73 -17.59 8.68
N GLY A 133 -10.13 -16.86 7.63
CA GLY A 133 -10.81 -15.57 7.75
C GLY A 133 -9.87 -14.37 7.94
N ALA A 134 -8.55 -14.59 7.90
CA ALA A 134 -7.57 -13.50 7.95
C ALA A 134 -7.69 -12.61 6.71
N PHE A 135 -7.82 -11.30 6.93
CA PHE A 135 -7.72 -10.28 5.90
C PHE A 135 -6.32 -9.66 5.83
N TYR A 136 -5.64 -9.54 6.97
CA TYR A 136 -4.25 -9.12 7.07
C TYR A 136 -3.43 -10.21 7.72
N THR A 137 -2.22 -10.44 7.22
CA THR A 137 -1.23 -11.32 7.84
C THR A 137 0.00 -10.50 8.14
N ARG A 138 0.44 -10.52 9.40
CA ARG A 138 1.72 -9.95 9.83
C ARG A 138 2.67 -11.08 10.12
N VAL A 139 3.87 -11.03 9.58
CA VAL A 139 4.95 -11.95 9.91
C VAL A 139 6.18 -11.17 10.28
N TRP A 140 7.04 -11.76 11.12
CA TRP A 140 8.29 -11.10 11.47
C TRP A 140 9.46 -12.06 11.60
N GLY A 141 10.63 -11.56 11.24
CA GLY A 141 11.92 -12.21 11.45
C GLY A 141 12.78 -11.37 12.38
N ILE A 142 13.60 -12.05 13.18
CA ILE A 142 14.57 -11.42 14.07
C ILE A 142 15.92 -12.03 13.77
N SER A 143 16.91 -11.19 13.46
CA SER A 143 18.29 -11.62 13.22
C SER A 143 19.26 -10.86 14.11
N THR A 144 20.27 -11.53 14.64
CA THR A 144 21.35 -10.90 15.39
C THR A 144 22.54 -10.53 14.51
N ASP A 145 23.26 -9.49 14.89
CA ASP A 145 24.54 -9.12 14.29
C ASP A 145 25.65 -10.12 14.66
N ALA A 146 26.87 -9.87 14.15
CA ALA A 146 28.03 -10.73 14.41
C ALA A 146 28.47 -10.73 15.89
N THR A 147 28.01 -9.79 16.71
CA THR A 147 28.30 -9.75 18.15
C THR A 147 27.17 -10.28 19.02
N GLY A 148 25.96 -10.42 18.49
CA GLY A 148 24.77 -10.81 19.25
C GLY A 148 24.17 -9.67 20.10
N ASN A 149 24.71 -8.45 20.01
CA ASN A 149 24.29 -7.30 20.81
C ASN A 149 23.24 -6.42 20.11
N ILE A 150 23.01 -6.64 18.81
CA ILE A 150 21.98 -5.95 18.04
C ILE A 150 21.06 -7.00 17.44
N LYS A 151 19.75 -6.82 17.65
CA LYS A 151 18.69 -7.57 16.98
C LYS A 151 18.04 -6.68 15.94
N THR A 152 18.12 -7.08 14.68
CA THR A 152 17.33 -6.51 13.59
C THR A 152 15.99 -7.21 13.54
N VAL A 153 14.91 -6.45 13.67
CA VAL A 153 13.53 -6.93 13.57
C VAL A 153 12.98 -6.50 12.23
N GLN A 154 12.57 -7.45 11.40
CA GLN A 154 11.88 -7.21 10.14
C GLN A 154 10.42 -7.64 10.27
N VAL A 155 9.49 -6.70 10.16
CA VAL A 155 8.04 -6.96 10.16
C VAL A 155 7.52 -6.78 8.73
N VAL A 156 6.73 -7.75 8.26
CA VAL A 156 6.03 -7.68 6.97
C VAL A 156 4.54 -7.88 7.21
N THR A 157 3.73 -6.92 6.78
CA THR A 157 2.27 -7.05 6.78
C THR A 157 1.77 -7.10 5.35
N ALA A 158 0.93 -8.09 5.03
CA ALA A 158 0.28 -8.23 3.74
C ALA A 158 -1.23 -8.35 3.91
N ALA A 159 -2.00 -7.66 3.07
CA ALA A 159 -3.43 -7.92 2.90
C ALA A 159 -3.64 -9.12 1.96
N VAL A 160 -4.71 -9.91 2.13
CA VAL A 160 -5.02 -11.05 1.22
C VAL A 160 -5.57 -10.62 -0.14
N SER A 161 -6.08 -9.39 -0.28
CA SER A 161 -6.68 -8.95 -1.54
C SER A 161 -6.45 -7.47 -1.82
N SER A 162 -6.23 -7.15 -3.10
CA SER A 162 -6.43 -5.80 -3.63
C SER A 162 -7.85 -5.68 -4.20
N LEU A 163 -8.40 -4.47 -4.25
CA LEU A 163 -9.74 -4.23 -4.82
C LEU A 163 -9.77 -4.29 -6.36
N ALA A 164 -8.62 -4.30 -7.02
CA ALA A 164 -8.53 -4.55 -8.45
C ALA A 164 -8.44 -6.07 -8.66
N ALA A 165 -9.34 -6.65 -9.46
CA ALA A 165 -9.26 -8.06 -9.82
C ALA A 165 -7.86 -8.36 -10.42
N GLY A 166 -7.03 -9.11 -9.67
CA GLY A 166 -5.67 -9.47 -10.07
C GLY A 166 -4.56 -8.44 -9.76
N GLY A 167 -4.85 -7.32 -9.09
CA GLY A 167 -3.82 -6.37 -8.64
C GLY A 167 -3.06 -6.87 -7.41
N PRO A 168 -1.79 -6.48 -7.20
CA PRO A 168 -1.03 -6.87 -6.01
C PRO A 168 -1.68 -6.30 -4.75
N ALA A 169 -1.90 -7.16 -3.75
CA ALA A 169 -2.41 -6.71 -2.46
C ALA A 169 -1.37 -5.82 -1.76
N PRO A 170 -1.79 -4.75 -1.06
CA PRO A 170 -0.87 -3.92 -0.31
C PRO A 170 -0.02 -4.75 0.65
N THR A 171 1.29 -4.50 0.61
CA THR A 171 2.27 -5.13 1.50
C THR A 171 3.20 -4.04 2.03
N MET A 172 3.50 -4.08 3.31
CA MET A 172 4.42 -3.17 3.98
C MET A 172 5.53 -3.95 4.65
N THR A 173 6.77 -3.47 4.54
CA THR A 173 7.94 -4.01 5.26
C THR A 173 8.55 -2.91 6.12
N LEU A 174 8.71 -3.17 7.40
CA LEU A 174 9.43 -2.32 8.34
C LEU A 174 10.64 -3.07 8.88
N VAL A 175 11.75 -2.36 9.02
CA VAL A 175 12.97 -2.89 9.63
C VAL A 175 13.38 -1.96 10.75
N GLY A 176 13.49 -2.50 11.95
CA GLY A 176 14.00 -1.82 13.14
C GLY A 176 15.18 -2.56 13.72
N ALA A 177 15.90 -1.91 14.63
CA ALA A 177 16.98 -2.53 15.38
C ALA A 177 16.81 -2.24 16.88
N LYS A 178 17.08 -3.23 17.71
CA LYS A 178 17.15 -3.09 19.17
C LYS A 178 18.56 -3.47 19.62
N GLY A 179 19.17 -2.64 20.45
CA GLY A 179 20.48 -2.88 21.05
C GLY A 179 20.36 -3.46 22.45
N PHE A 180 21.38 -4.20 22.89
CA PHE A 180 21.50 -4.65 24.26
C PHE A 180 21.65 -3.44 25.20
N GLY A 181 20.74 -3.29 26.17
CA GLY A 181 20.76 -2.20 27.17
C GLY A 181 19.75 -1.06 26.96
N HIS A 182 18.90 -1.14 25.94
CA HIS A 182 17.75 -0.24 25.69
C HIS A 182 16.48 -1.03 25.40
#